data_AF-A0A2A5P068-F1
#
_entry.id   AF-A0A2A5P068-F1
#
_cell.length_a   1.000
_cell.length_b   1.000
_cell.length_c   1.000
_cell.angle_alpha   90.00
_cell.angle_beta   90.00
_cell.angle_gamma   90.00
#
_symmetry.space_group_name_H-M   'P 1'
#
loop_
_entity.id
_entity.type
_entity.pdbx_description
1 polymer ?
#
loop_
_entity_poly.entity_id
_entity_poly.type
_entity_poly.pdbx_seq_one_letter_code
_entity_poly.pdbx_strand_id
1 'polypeptide(L)' 'MCPMCGSRMKKRGGRTIECPRCVFKADRDVIASLNLLKKMGGVWFCPDSPADVGMKPRPKAGKSTRREINAHHSTPA' A
#
# COMPACT_ATOMS: atom_id res chain seq x y z
N MET A 1 -2.57 0.76 5.83
CA MET A 1 -1.64 1.20 6.88
C MET A 1 -2.13 2.55 7.39
N CYS A 2 -2.15 2.79 8.70
CA CYS A 2 -2.59 4.07 9.23
C CYS A 2 -1.55 5.16 8.91
N PRO A 3 -1.95 6.27 8.26
CA PRO A 3 -1.02 7.33 7.90
C PRO A 3 -0.46 8.06 9.13
N MET A 4 -1.17 8.03 10.27
CA MET A 4 -0.76 8.69 11.51
C MET A 4 0.25 7.84 12.29
N CYS A 5 -0.15 6.61 12.66
CA CYS A 5 0.59 5.75 13.60
C CYS A 5 1.16 4.46 13.00
N GLY A 6 1.07 4.25 11.68
CA GLY A 6 1.63 3.08 10.98
C GLY A 6 0.95 1.74 11.28
N SER A 7 -0.01 1.69 12.20
CA SER A 7 -0.70 0.47 12.59
C SER A 7 -1.56 -0.11 11.46
N ARG A 8 -1.82 -1.42 11.50
CA ARG A 8 -2.72 -2.09 10.54
C ARG A 8 -4.14 -1.58 10.77
N MET A 9 -4.80 -1.18 9.68
CA MET A 9 -6.17 -0.67 9.70
C MET A 9 -7.15 -1.81 9.46
N LYS A 10 -8.33 -1.74 10.07
CA LYS A 10 -9.42 -2.72 9.95
C LYS A 10 -10.53 -2.16 9.05
N LYS A 11 -11.18 -3.04 8.27
CA LYS A 11 -12.37 -2.67 7.51
C LYS A 11 -13.55 -2.51 8.46
N ARG A 12 -14.29 -1.40 8.36
CA ARG A 12 -15.54 -1.20 9.10
C ARG A 12 -16.80 -1.31 8.25
N GLY A 13 -16.68 -1.22 6.93
CA GLY A 13 -17.79 -1.34 5.98
C GLY A 13 -17.57 -0.49 4.73
N GLY A 14 -18.13 -0.91 3.60
CA GLY A 14 -18.01 -0.20 2.33
C GLY A 14 -16.56 0.11 1.92
N ARG A 15 -16.29 1.37 1.55
CA ARG A 15 -14.95 1.85 1.21
C ARG A 15 -14.14 2.36 2.41
N THR A 16 -14.77 2.45 3.58
CA THR A 16 -14.17 3.05 4.79
C THR A 16 -13.36 2.06 5.62
N ILE A 17 -12.17 2.46 6.03
CA ILE A 17 -11.29 1.70 6.94
C ILE A 17 -10.92 2.56 8.16
N GLU A 18 -10.64 1.90 9.28
CA GLU A 18 -10.37 2.55 10.55
C GLU A 18 -9.11 2.02 11.22
N CYS A 19 -8.37 2.91 11.88
CA CYS A 19 -7.26 2.54 12.73
C CYS A 19 -7.73 2.27 14.17
N PRO A 20 -7.52 1.06 14.72
CA PRO A 20 -7.94 0.75 16.09
C PRO A 20 -7.12 1.47 17.17
N ARG A 21 -5.92 1.99 16.82
CA ARG A 21 -5.04 2.72 17.76
C ARG A 21 -5.29 4.22 17.75
N CYS A 22 -5.53 4.78 16.57
CA CYS A 22 -5.65 6.23 16.36
C CYS A 22 -7.11 6.72 16.27
N VAL A 23 -8.09 5.80 16.17
CA VAL A 23 -9.52 6.07 15.89
C VAL A 23 -9.79 6.79 14.55
N PHE A 24 -8.74 7.11 13.80
CA PHE A 24 -8.83 7.70 12.46
C PHE A 24 -9.56 6.78 11.49
N LYS A 25 -10.60 7.32 10.85
CA LYS A 25 -11.50 6.64 9.92
C LYS A 25 -11.67 7.47 8.65
N ALA A 26 -11.40 6.88 7.49
CA ALA A 26 -11.57 7.52 6.19
C ALA A 26 -11.73 6.49 5.08
N ASP A 27 -12.06 6.95 3.88
CA ASP A 27 -12.05 6.12 2.67
C ASP A 27 -10.64 5.56 2.41
N ARG A 28 -10.58 4.32 1.89
CA ARG A 28 -9.32 3.67 1.50
C ARG A 28 -8.53 4.50 0.50
N ASP A 29 -9.17 5.26 -0.38
CA ASP A 29 -8.50 6.07 -1.40
C ASP A 29 -7.84 7.30 -0.78
N VAL A 30 -8.52 7.97 0.16
CA VAL A 30 -7.93 9.08 0.95
C VAL A 30 -6.71 8.59 1.72
N ILE A 31 -6.81 7.42 2.34
CA ILE A 31 -5.70 6.82 3.10
C ILE A 31 -4.56 6.41 2.18
N ALA A 32 -4.83 5.94 0.97
CA ALA A 32 -3.81 5.63 -0.02
C ALA A 32 -3.04 6.89 -0.41
N SER A 33 -3.74 7.98 -0.72
CA SER A 33 -3.13 9.28 -1.05
C SER A 33 -2.26 9.82 0.09
N LEU A 34 -2.75 9.77 1.33
CA LEU A 34 -1.97 10.20 2.51
C LEU A 34 -0.71 9.35 2.70
N ASN A 35 -0.80 8.03 2.52
CA ASN A 35 0.36 7.16 2.62
C ASN A 35 1.36 7.39 1.47
N LEU A 36 0.88 7.70 0.27
CA LEU A 36 1.73 8.03 -0.87
C LEU A 36 2.49 9.34 -0.63
N LEU A 37 1.77 10.39 -0.22
CA LEU A 37 2.36 11.68 0.13
C LEU A 37 3.42 11.54 1.24
N LYS A 38 3.12 10.75 2.27
CA LYS A 38 4.05 10.48 3.37
C LYS A 38 5.28 9.68 2.92
N LYS A 39 5.15 8.77 1.95
CA LYS A 39 6.28 8.05 1.35
C LYS A 39 7.14 8.91 0.43
N MET A 40 6.52 9.86 -0.26
CA MET A 40 7.22 10.81 -1.12
C MET A 40 7.82 11.98 -0.33
N GLY A 41 7.80 11.95 1.01
CA GLY A 41 8.38 13.02 1.84
C GLY A 41 7.69 14.37 1.69
N GLY A 42 6.43 14.41 1.24
CA GLY A 42 5.73 15.68 0.98
C GLY A 42 6.19 16.40 -0.28
N VAL A 43 6.93 15.74 -1.18
CA VAL A 43 7.34 16.32 -2.46
C VAL A 43 6.10 16.64 -3.29
N TRP A 44 5.81 17.93 -3.41
CA TRP A 44 4.97 18.46 -4.48
C TRP A 44 5.67 18.13 -5.80
N PHE A 45 4.90 17.69 -6.80
CA PHE A 45 5.44 17.39 -8.13
C PHE A 45 5.91 18.72 -8.77
N CYS A 46 7.12 19.15 -8.44
CA CYS A 46 7.80 20.20 -9.16
C CYS A 46 8.41 19.56 -10.41
N PRO A 47 7.93 19.90 -11.62
CA PRO A 47 8.45 19.32 -12.86
C PRO A 47 9.94 19.60 -13.08
N ASP A 48 10.52 20.57 -12.33
CA ASP A 48 11.94 20.95 -12.40
C ASP A 48 12.84 20.20 -11.39
N SER A 49 12.31 19.27 -10.60
CA SER A 49 13.12 18.53 -9.62
C SER A 49 13.89 17.39 -10.30
N PRO A 50 15.23 17.29 -10.17
CA PRO A 50 16.02 16.29 -10.88
C PRO A 50 15.58 14.89 -10.45
N ALA A 51 15.21 14.07 -11.44
CA ALA A 51 14.65 12.73 -11.25
C ALA A 51 15.61 11.69 -10.60
N ASP A 52 16.79 12.11 -10.14
CA ASP A 52 17.91 11.23 -9.80
C ASP A 52 18.22 11.18 -8.30
N VAL A 53 17.22 10.91 -7.46
CA VAL A 53 17.48 10.43 -6.09
C VAL A 53 17.12 8.95 -5.97
N GLY A 54 18.01 8.10 -6.47
CA GLY A 54 18.26 6.78 -5.87
C GLY A 54 17.16 5.73 -5.98
N MET A 55 16.47 5.61 -7.12
CA MET A 55 15.71 4.38 -7.41
C MET A 55 16.71 3.26 -7.73
N LYS A 56 17.08 2.43 -6.75
CA LYS A 56 17.76 1.17 -7.05
C LYS A 56 16.89 0.35 -8.01
N PRO A 57 17.43 -0.19 -9.11
CA PRO A 57 16.65 -1.01 -10.03
C PRO A 57 16.00 -2.16 -9.24
N ARG A 58 14.72 -2.41 -9.49
CA ARG A 58 14.05 -3.56 -8.89
C ARG A 58 14.83 -4.82 -9.33
N PRO A 59 15.19 -5.73 -8.42
CA PRO A 59 15.69 -7.03 -8.83
C PRO A 59 14.60 -7.68 -9.69
N LYS A 60 14.99 -8.24 -10.84
CA LYS A 60 14.04 -8.84 -11.77
C LYS A 60 13.27 -9.93 -11.02
N ALA A 61 11.96 -9.72 -10.88
CA ALA A 61 11.06 -10.72 -10.31
C ALA A 61 11.23 -12.01 -11.13
N GLY A 62 11.67 -13.08 -10.47
CA GLY A 62 11.65 -14.41 -11.04
C GLY A 62 10.26 -14.71 -11.59
N LYS A 63 10.21 -15.37 -12.74
CA LYS A 63 8.98 -15.67 -13.46
C LYS A 63 8.13 -16.63 -12.61
N SER A 64 7.24 -16.08 -11.77
CA SER A 64 6.19 -16.84 -11.09
C SER A 64 5.26 -17.39 -12.16
N THR A 65 5.43 -18.64 -12.55
CA THR A 65 4.49 -19.29 -13.46
C THR A 65 3.13 -19.40 -12.78
N ARG A 66 2.07 -19.09 -13.52
CA ARG A 66 0.66 -19.06 -13.06
C ARG A 66 0.14 -20.38 -12.45
N ARG A 67 0.94 -21.46 -12.42
CA ARG A 67 0.51 -22.80 -12.02
C ARG A 67 0.48 -23.03 -10.49
N GLU A 68 1.22 -22.27 -9.69
CA GLU A 68 1.39 -22.60 -8.25
C GLU A 68 0.29 -22.05 -7.33
N ILE A 69 -0.46 -21.03 -7.76
CA ILE A 69 -1.54 -20.45 -6.94
C ILE A 69 -2.73 -21.40 -6.75
N ASN A 70 -2.94 -22.37 -7.65
CA ASN A 70 -4.11 -23.26 -7.62
C ASN A 70 -3.98 -24.52 -6.77
N ALA A 71 -2.80 -24.82 -6.22
CA ALA A 71 -2.58 -26.03 -5.43
C ALA A 71 -2.99 -25.91 -3.95
N HIS A 72 -3.19 -24.68 -3.44
CA HIS A 72 -3.49 -24.44 -2.02
C HIS A 72 -4.98 -24.36 -1.68
N HIS A 73 -5.90 -24.52 -2.65
CA HIS A 73 -7.35 -24.41 -2.44
C HIS A 73 -8.13 -25.66 -2.86
N SER A 74 -7.51 -26.84 -2.83
CA SER A 74 -8.24 -28.09 -3.02
C SER A 74 -7.87 -29.10 -1.93
N THR A 75 -8.48 -28.94 -0.76
CA THR A 75 -8.77 -30.07 0.14
C THR A 75 -10.18 -30.56 -0.16
N PRO A 76 -10.38 -31.78 -0.68
CA PRO A 76 -11.67 -32.44 -0.61
C PRO A 76 -11.83 -33.14 0.76
N ALA A 77 -13.07 -33.11 1.25
CA ALA A 77 -13.58 -33.94 2.34
C ALA A 77 -13.87 -35.37 1.85
#